data_AF-A0A7W5UB77-F1
#
_entry.id   AF-A0A7W5UB77-F1
#
_cell.length_a   1.000
_cell.length_b   1.000
_cell.length_c   1.000
_cell.angle_alpha   90.00
_cell.angle_beta   90.00
_cell.angle_gamma   90.00
#
_symmetry.space_group_name_H-M   'P 1'
#
loop_
_entity.id
_entity.type
_entity.pdbx_description
1 polymer ?
#
loop_
_entity_poly.entity_id
_entity_poly.type
_entity_poly.pdbx_seq_one_letter_code
_entity_poly.pdbx_strand_id
1 'polypeptide(L)'
;MDSIFDMPAPADAEERRGKPPVVVYPNGTLPPVDMDVLRAARQTMTKIAEIIVPAREGGSFRVPKGHFFRIVSVEGAQVGDLNLWNAADLSERFFSGKTRALHATHVGVGDRLWSTLPYLRPMATITHDTLGWYGWDADGAGVHDVIGTRCDPYTNRLLNGDDYHRCCHSNLSRALAKEMNIPVQEAEFHVHDVLNVFMCTGFTRDTHQYFMKASPVRPGDFLEFFAEIDLLGALSACPGGDCGSEHSSDTVPCYPLLVEIWRPEPETLAGRAFPERNAYPRTHGL
;
A
#
# COMPACT_ATOMS: atom_id res chain seq x y z
N MET A 1 -10.29 32.34 9.68
CA MET A 1 -8.99 31.63 9.69
C MET A 1 -7.94 32.70 9.56
N ASP A 2 -7.43 33.17 10.70
CA ASP A 2 -6.32 34.11 10.72
C ASP A 2 -5.11 33.45 10.04
N SER A 3 -4.44 34.22 9.19
CA SER A 3 -3.32 33.77 8.36
C SER A 3 -2.30 32.98 9.18
N ILE A 4 -2.10 31.70 8.84
CA ILE A 4 -1.08 30.81 9.42
C ILE A 4 0.35 31.40 9.23
N PHE A 5 0.48 32.43 8.39
CA PHE A 5 1.71 33.18 8.20
C PHE A 5 1.52 34.59 8.75
N ASP A 6 2.09 34.86 9.93
CA ASP A 6 2.25 36.21 10.51
C ASP A 6 3.29 37.05 9.73
N MET A 7 3.47 36.75 8.44
CA MET A 7 4.53 37.27 7.59
C MET A 7 3.88 37.94 6.37
N PRO A 8 4.09 39.25 6.16
CA PRO A 8 3.61 39.92 4.96
C PRO A 8 4.27 39.29 3.73
N ALA A 9 3.48 39.08 2.68
CA ALA A 9 4.00 38.57 1.42
C ALA A 9 5.00 39.59 0.82
N PRO A 10 6.16 39.16 0.31
CA PRO A 10 7.10 40.06 -0.37
C PRO A 10 6.50 40.58 -1.68
N ALA A 11 7.05 41.68 -2.21
CA ALA A 11 6.54 42.33 -3.42
C ALA A 11 6.58 41.43 -4.68
N ASP A 12 7.45 40.42 -4.70
CA ASP A 12 7.61 39.45 -5.78
C ASP A 12 6.90 38.10 -5.52
N ALA A 13 5.97 38.04 -4.54
CA ALA A 13 5.32 36.79 -4.14
C ALA A 13 4.57 36.08 -5.28
N GLU A 14 3.85 36.83 -6.11
CA GLU A 14 3.13 36.26 -7.26
C GLU A 14 4.09 35.67 -8.30
N GLU A 15 5.22 36.34 -8.55
CA GLU A 15 6.26 35.83 -9.45
C GLU A 15 6.85 34.51 -8.95
N ARG A 16 7.08 34.41 -7.64
CA ARG A 16 7.61 33.18 -7.00
C ARG A 16 6.61 32.03 -7.07
N ARG A 17 5.33 32.28 -6.81
CA ARG A 17 4.27 31.25 -6.87
C ARG A 17 3.92 30.83 -8.30
N GLY A 18 4.09 31.73 -9.27
CA GLY A 18 3.78 31.48 -10.67
C GLY A 18 4.81 30.63 -11.43
N LYS A 19 5.90 30.19 -10.81
CA LYS A 19 6.89 29.31 -11.46
C LYS A 19 6.25 27.94 -11.74
N PRO A 20 6.44 27.36 -12.94
CA PRO A 20 5.80 26.11 -13.31
C PRO A 20 6.35 24.93 -12.49
N PRO A 21 5.52 23.93 -12.16
CA PRO A 21 5.98 22.73 -11.48
C PRO A 21 6.87 21.86 -12.38
N VAL A 22 7.80 21.13 -11.76
CA VAL A 22 8.63 20.11 -12.42
C VAL A 22 8.41 18.78 -11.71
N VAL A 23 8.03 17.74 -12.46
CA VAL A 23 7.86 16.39 -11.91
C VAL A 23 9.22 15.81 -11.55
N VAL A 24 9.40 15.40 -10.29
CA VAL A 24 10.68 14.94 -9.75
C VAL A 24 11.17 13.65 -10.45
N TYR A 25 10.26 12.70 -10.69
CA TYR A 25 10.55 11.45 -11.39
C TYR A 25 9.51 11.27 -12.52
N PRO A 26 9.80 11.75 -13.74
CA PRO A 26 8.85 11.66 -14.84
C PRO A 26 8.52 10.21 -15.22
N ASN A 27 7.25 9.96 -15.52
CA ASN A 27 6.77 8.69 -16.10
C ASN A 27 7.57 8.40 -17.38
N GLY A 28 8.26 7.25 -17.42
CA GLY A 28 9.16 6.86 -18.51
C GLY A 28 10.65 6.81 -18.14
N THR A 29 11.07 7.37 -17.00
CA THR A 29 12.43 7.17 -16.45
C THR A 29 12.61 5.83 -15.74
N LEU A 30 11.49 5.21 -15.39
CA LEU A 30 11.44 3.90 -14.75
C LEU A 30 11.62 2.77 -15.77
N PRO A 31 12.35 1.69 -15.43
CA PRO A 31 12.39 0.49 -16.27
C PRO A 31 10.97 -0.01 -16.51
N PRO A 32 10.57 -0.26 -17.78
CA PRO A 32 9.22 -0.69 -18.09
C PRO A 32 8.97 -2.09 -17.52
N VAL A 33 7.73 -2.34 -17.11
CA VAL A 33 7.25 -3.67 -16.77
C VAL A 33 6.69 -4.30 -18.04
N ASP A 34 7.11 -5.54 -18.34
CA ASP A 34 6.51 -6.33 -19.42
C ASP A 34 5.13 -6.83 -18.99
N MET A 35 4.12 -5.99 -19.18
CA MET A 35 2.74 -6.29 -18.80
C MET A 35 2.13 -7.39 -19.68
N ASP A 36 2.65 -7.61 -20.89
CA ASP A 36 2.11 -8.64 -21.79
C ASP A 36 2.51 -10.03 -21.31
N VAL A 37 3.76 -10.21 -20.85
CA VAL A 37 4.19 -11.44 -20.17
C VAL A 37 3.36 -11.71 -18.92
N LEU A 38 3.13 -10.69 -18.08
CA LEU A 38 2.33 -10.86 -16.86
C LEU A 38 0.86 -11.18 -17.16
N ARG A 39 0.28 -10.57 -18.20
CA ARG A 39 -1.08 -10.89 -18.66
C ARG A 39 -1.17 -12.31 -19.19
N ALA A 40 -0.17 -12.80 -19.93
CA ALA A 40 -0.12 -14.16 -20.42
C ALA A 40 -0.03 -15.18 -19.26
N ALA A 41 0.87 -14.93 -18.30
CA ALA A 41 1.01 -15.76 -17.11
C ALA A 41 -0.27 -15.81 -16.26
N ARG A 42 -0.98 -14.68 -16.17
CA ARG A 42 -2.28 -14.61 -15.48
C ARG A 42 -3.35 -15.50 -16.12
N GLN A 43 -3.30 -15.80 -17.41
CA GLN A 43 -4.30 -16.67 -18.07
C GLN A 43 -4.15 -18.14 -17.70
N THR A 44 -2.99 -18.56 -17.23
CA THR A 44 -2.69 -19.98 -16.93
C THR A 44 -2.65 -20.29 -15.45
N MET A 45 -2.89 -19.30 -14.58
CA MET A 45 -2.69 -19.47 -13.15
C MET A 45 -3.81 -20.26 -12.47
N THR A 46 -3.39 -21.08 -11.50
CA THR A 46 -4.27 -21.86 -10.63
C THR A 46 -4.17 -21.37 -9.20
N LYS A 47 -5.29 -21.26 -8.49
CA LYS A 47 -5.31 -20.92 -7.07
C LYS A 47 -4.67 -22.05 -6.26
N ILE A 48 -3.73 -21.71 -5.39
CA ILE A 48 -2.99 -22.69 -4.58
C ILE A 48 -3.18 -22.50 -3.08
N ALA A 49 -3.59 -21.32 -2.63
CA ALA A 49 -3.87 -21.03 -1.23
C ALA A 49 -4.83 -19.86 -1.09
N GLU A 50 -5.45 -19.74 0.07
CA GLU A 50 -6.21 -18.57 0.49
C GLU A 50 -6.12 -18.38 2.00
N ILE A 51 -6.34 -17.13 2.44
CA ILE A 51 -6.61 -16.81 3.84
C ILE A 51 -7.75 -15.80 3.92
N ILE A 52 -8.55 -15.89 4.97
CA ILE A 52 -9.51 -14.85 5.33
C ILE A 52 -8.89 -14.01 6.44
N VAL A 53 -8.84 -12.70 6.24
CA VAL A 53 -8.50 -11.70 7.26
C VAL A 53 -9.80 -11.22 7.89
N PRO A 54 -10.12 -11.60 9.14
CA PRO A 54 -11.35 -11.17 9.79
C PRO A 54 -11.41 -9.66 9.97
N ALA A 55 -12.61 -9.11 10.05
CA ALA A 55 -12.83 -7.71 10.38
C ALA A 55 -12.05 -7.30 11.65
N ARG A 56 -11.32 -6.18 11.59
CA ARG A 56 -10.51 -5.61 12.69
C ARG A 56 -9.34 -6.49 13.15
N GLU A 57 -8.91 -7.44 12.33
CA GLU A 57 -7.78 -8.32 12.60
C GLU A 57 -6.73 -8.23 11.48
N GLY A 58 -5.56 -8.80 11.75
CA GLY A 58 -4.48 -8.97 10.78
C GLY A 58 -4.28 -10.44 10.43
N GLY A 59 -3.95 -10.72 9.17
CA GLY A 59 -3.56 -12.04 8.69
C GLY A 59 -2.29 -11.99 7.85
N SER A 60 -1.42 -12.98 8.01
CA SER A 60 -0.15 -13.11 7.28
C SER A 60 -0.22 -14.20 6.22
N PHE A 61 0.46 -14.00 5.10
CA PHE A 61 0.50 -14.93 3.97
C PHE A 61 1.85 -14.90 3.27
N ARG A 62 2.24 -16.00 2.64
CA ARG A 62 3.48 -16.09 1.85
C ARG A 62 3.17 -16.22 0.37
N VAL A 63 3.91 -15.49 -0.45
CA VAL A 63 3.78 -15.50 -1.91
C VAL A 63 5.15 -15.83 -2.50
N PRO A 64 5.33 -17.00 -3.13
CA PRO A 64 6.58 -17.31 -3.78
C PRO A 64 6.83 -16.35 -4.95
N LYS A 65 8.10 -16.07 -5.24
CA LYS A 65 8.51 -15.31 -6.41
C LYS A 65 7.87 -15.88 -7.67
N GLY A 66 7.37 -15.01 -8.55
CA GLY A 66 6.70 -15.42 -9.78
C GLY A 66 5.24 -15.82 -9.62
N HIS A 67 4.69 -15.81 -8.40
CA HIS A 67 3.28 -16.08 -8.15
C HIS A 67 2.48 -14.76 -8.11
N PHE A 68 1.17 -14.89 -8.15
CA PHE A 68 0.26 -13.77 -7.98
C PHE A 68 -0.44 -13.86 -6.63
N PHE A 69 -0.84 -12.71 -6.10
CA PHE A 69 -1.78 -12.65 -4.98
C PHE A 69 -2.88 -11.63 -5.26
N ARG A 70 -4.09 -11.92 -4.79
CA ARG A 70 -5.25 -11.03 -4.85
C ARG A 70 -5.70 -10.66 -3.46
N ILE A 71 -6.10 -9.40 -3.29
CA ILE A 71 -6.87 -8.96 -2.14
C ILE A 71 -8.27 -8.68 -2.66
N VAL A 72 -9.28 -9.36 -2.09
CA VAL A 72 -10.65 -9.40 -2.60
C VAL A 72 -11.62 -8.91 -1.54
N SER A 73 -12.51 -7.99 -1.90
CA SER A 73 -13.68 -7.63 -1.09
C SER A 73 -14.74 -8.73 -1.23
N VAL A 74 -15.28 -9.23 -0.11
CA VAL A 74 -16.16 -10.42 -0.11
C VAL A 74 -17.56 -10.17 0.42
N GLU A 75 -17.71 -9.61 1.62
CA GLU A 75 -19.03 -9.48 2.26
C GLU A 75 -19.58 -8.04 2.21
N GLY A 76 -18.68 -7.05 2.23
CA GLY A 76 -19.04 -5.64 2.18
C GLY A 76 -17.85 -4.76 1.85
N ALA A 77 -18.10 -3.45 1.81
CA ALA A 77 -17.08 -2.46 1.53
C ALA A 77 -16.09 -2.38 2.70
N GLN A 78 -14.82 -2.70 2.45
CA GLN A 78 -13.79 -2.79 3.47
C GLN A 78 -12.45 -2.40 2.87
N VAL A 79 -11.73 -1.50 3.54
CA VAL A 79 -10.36 -1.15 3.20
C VAL A 79 -9.36 -2.04 3.93
N GLY A 80 -8.18 -2.22 3.35
CA GLY A 80 -7.14 -3.08 3.90
C GLY A 80 -5.78 -2.42 3.95
N ASP A 81 -5.10 -2.49 5.10
CA ASP A 81 -3.74 -1.98 5.27
C ASP A 81 -2.74 -3.12 4.98
N LEU A 82 -1.96 -2.97 3.91
CA LEU A 82 -0.99 -3.99 3.47
C LEU A 82 0.45 -3.62 3.87
N ASN A 83 1.16 -4.60 4.42
CA ASN A 83 2.62 -4.60 4.54
C ASN A 83 3.21 -5.78 3.77
N LEU A 84 4.39 -5.55 3.17
CA LEU A 84 5.17 -6.57 2.47
C LEU A 84 6.61 -6.57 2.97
N TRP A 85 7.14 -7.76 3.21
CA TRP A 85 8.54 -8.02 3.52
C TRP A 85 9.11 -9.00 2.50
N ASN A 86 10.42 -8.96 2.29
CA ASN A 86 11.12 -10.11 1.72
C ASN A 86 10.95 -11.29 2.70
N ALA A 87 10.49 -12.43 2.19
CA ALA A 87 10.16 -13.61 2.99
C ALA A 87 11.33 -14.16 3.83
N ALA A 88 12.57 -13.84 3.45
CA ALA A 88 13.79 -14.28 4.11
C ALA A 88 14.52 -13.15 4.87
N ASP A 89 14.07 -11.90 4.78
CA ASP A 89 14.77 -10.74 5.34
C ASP A 89 13.78 -9.59 5.65
N LEU A 90 13.30 -9.50 6.89
CA LEU A 90 12.34 -8.46 7.32
C LEU A 90 12.92 -7.03 7.29
N SER A 91 14.23 -6.87 7.09
CA SER A 91 14.81 -5.54 6.93
C SER A 91 14.52 -4.96 5.53
N GLU A 92 14.34 -5.83 4.54
CA GLU A 92 13.85 -5.48 3.20
C GLU A 92 12.32 -5.52 3.19
N ARG A 93 11.69 -4.34 3.16
CA ARG A 93 10.24 -4.20 3.29
C ARG A 93 9.70 -3.09 2.41
N PHE A 94 8.38 -3.03 2.24
CA PHE A 94 7.75 -2.03 1.39
C PHE A 94 8.06 -0.60 1.86
N PHE A 95 8.27 0.28 0.89
CA PHE A 95 8.62 1.67 1.09
C PHE A 95 7.63 2.57 0.35
N SER A 96 6.54 2.93 1.05
CA SER A 96 5.50 3.83 0.53
C SER A 96 6.08 5.16 0.05
N GLY A 97 7.04 5.73 0.79
CA GLY A 97 7.65 7.02 0.45
C GLY A 97 8.32 7.05 -0.93
N LYS A 98 9.12 6.04 -1.27
CA LYS A 98 9.76 5.99 -2.59
C LYS A 98 8.81 5.52 -3.68
N THR A 99 7.88 4.62 -3.36
CA THR A 99 6.77 4.24 -4.24
C THR A 99 5.96 5.47 -4.66
N ARG A 100 5.56 6.30 -3.69
CA ARG A 100 4.85 7.56 -3.91
C ARG A 100 5.62 8.54 -4.78
N ALA A 101 6.92 8.69 -4.52
CA ALA A 101 7.76 9.60 -5.30
C ALA A 101 7.92 9.15 -6.76
N LEU A 102 8.03 7.84 -7.01
CA LEU A 102 8.24 7.27 -8.34
C LEU A 102 6.94 7.12 -9.14
N HIS A 103 5.80 6.94 -8.47
CA HIS A 103 4.50 6.72 -9.09
C HIS A 103 3.59 7.93 -8.87
N ALA A 104 2.78 7.93 -7.81
CA ALA A 104 1.91 9.04 -7.44
C ALA A 104 1.44 8.88 -5.98
N THR A 105 0.50 9.71 -5.55
CA THR A 105 -0.15 9.55 -4.22
C THR A 105 -0.90 8.21 -4.07
N HIS A 106 -1.31 7.62 -5.19
CA HIS A 106 -2.02 6.35 -5.29
C HIS A 106 -1.37 5.48 -6.35
N VAL A 107 -1.55 4.16 -6.28
CA VAL A 107 -0.95 3.20 -7.21
C VAL A 107 -2.01 2.37 -7.94
N GLY A 108 -1.76 2.04 -9.19
CA GLY A 108 -2.66 1.23 -10.02
C GLY A 108 -1.92 0.25 -10.92
N VAL A 109 -2.60 -0.28 -11.94
CA VAL A 109 -2.04 -1.29 -12.86
C VAL A 109 -0.73 -0.79 -13.50
N GLY A 110 0.32 -1.61 -13.39
CA GLY A 110 1.67 -1.32 -13.89
C GLY A 110 2.59 -0.64 -12.88
N ASP A 111 2.04 -0.08 -11.80
CA ASP A 111 2.85 0.45 -10.71
C ASP A 111 3.44 -0.66 -9.84
N ARG A 112 4.53 -0.33 -9.14
CA ARG A 112 5.30 -1.27 -8.35
C ARG A 112 5.38 -0.82 -6.90
N LEU A 113 5.32 -1.79 -5.99
CA LEU A 113 5.61 -1.58 -4.59
C LEU A 113 7.12 -1.77 -4.39
N TRP A 114 7.83 -0.68 -4.10
CA TRP A 114 9.29 -0.68 -3.99
C TRP A 114 9.76 -1.00 -2.58
N SER A 115 10.90 -1.70 -2.46
CA SER A 115 11.53 -1.96 -1.17
C SER A 115 12.33 -0.77 -0.61
N THR A 116 12.55 -0.79 0.70
CA THR A 116 13.36 0.19 1.45
C THR A 116 14.79 0.28 0.96
N LEU A 117 15.45 1.41 1.26
CA LEU A 117 16.90 1.51 1.11
C LEU A 117 17.59 0.59 2.14
N PRO A 118 18.70 -0.07 1.79
CA PRO A 118 19.48 0.06 0.54
C PRO A 118 19.00 -0.85 -0.60
N TYR A 119 17.93 -1.61 -0.43
CA TYR A 119 17.50 -2.65 -1.35
C TYR A 119 16.90 -2.12 -2.65
N LEU A 120 16.01 -1.11 -2.54
CA LEU A 120 15.31 -0.41 -3.62
C LEU A 120 15.14 -1.23 -4.91
N ARG A 121 14.26 -2.22 -4.83
CA ARG A 121 13.81 -3.00 -5.97
C ARG A 121 12.30 -3.24 -5.91
N PRO A 122 11.64 -3.56 -7.04
CA PRO A 122 10.25 -3.98 -7.03
C PRO A 122 10.06 -5.23 -6.16
N MET A 123 9.11 -5.18 -5.23
CA MET A 123 8.66 -6.32 -4.42
C MET A 123 7.44 -6.97 -5.05
N ALA A 124 6.51 -6.15 -5.53
CA ALA A 124 5.31 -6.56 -6.23
C ALA A 124 4.96 -5.56 -7.33
N THR A 125 4.29 -6.05 -8.38
CA THR A 125 3.75 -5.25 -9.48
C THR A 125 2.24 -5.41 -9.52
N ILE A 126 1.47 -4.33 -9.59
CA ILE A 126 0.00 -4.41 -9.73
C ILE A 126 -0.34 -4.84 -11.16
N THR A 127 -1.03 -5.98 -11.30
CA THR A 127 -1.37 -6.56 -12.61
C THR A 127 -2.82 -6.39 -13.00
N HIS A 128 -3.70 -6.18 -12.02
CA HIS A 128 -5.12 -5.94 -12.25
C HIS A 128 -5.73 -5.14 -11.10
N ASP A 129 -6.64 -4.24 -11.43
CA ASP A 129 -7.38 -3.42 -10.49
C ASP A 129 -8.80 -3.25 -11.01
N THR A 130 -9.78 -3.82 -10.31
CA THR A 130 -11.20 -3.69 -10.70
C THR A 130 -11.76 -2.29 -10.43
N LEU A 131 -11.10 -1.49 -9.59
CA LEU A 131 -11.43 -0.10 -9.30
C LEU A 131 -10.58 0.89 -10.11
N GLY A 132 -9.76 0.42 -11.05
CA GLY A 132 -8.88 1.27 -11.86
C GLY A 132 -9.63 2.29 -12.72
N TRP A 133 -10.95 2.13 -12.90
CA TRP A 133 -11.83 3.12 -13.53
C TRP A 133 -12.08 4.38 -12.69
N TYR A 134 -11.79 4.36 -11.39
CA TYR A 134 -12.06 5.48 -10.47
C TYR A 134 -11.28 6.74 -10.86
N GLY A 135 -9.99 6.59 -11.20
CA GLY A 135 -9.12 7.70 -11.56
C GLY A 135 -8.97 8.71 -10.42
N TRP A 136 -9.27 9.98 -10.73
CA TRP A 136 -9.24 11.09 -9.77
C TRP A 136 -10.59 11.79 -9.74
N ASP A 137 -11.17 11.93 -8.56
CA ASP A 137 -12.46 12.59 -8.41
C ASP A 137 -12.36 14.13 -8.29
N ALA A 138 -13.51 14.79 -8.15
CA ALA A 138 -13.61 16.24 -8.05
C ALA A 138 -12.91 16.84 -6.81
N ASP A 139 -12.70 16.04 -5.77
CA ASP A 139 -11.99 16.43 -4.53
C ASP A 139 -10.48 16.23 -4.67
N GLY A 140 -10.03 15.53 -5.73
CA GLY A 140 -8.66 15.10 -5.92
C GLY A 140 -8.34 13.77 -5.24
N ALA A 141 -9.37 12.96 -4.93
CA ALA A 141 -9.20 11.66 -4.32
C ALA A 141 -8.91 10.56 -5.35
N GLY A 142 -8.13 9.55 -4.94
CA GLY A 142 -7.92 8.30 -5.67
C GLY A 142 -8.21 7.09 -4.79
N VAL A 143 -7.93 5.87 -5.27
CA VAL A 143 -7.99 4.63 -4.49
C VAL A 143 -6.62 3.94 -4.45
N HIS A 144 -6.35 3.14 -3.43
CA HIS A 144 -5.05 2.44 -3.22
C HIS A 144 -3.91 3.40 -2.89
N ASP A 145 -4.06 4.11 -1.77
CA ASP A 145 -3.14 5.18 -1.41
C ASP A 145 -1.80 4.69 -0.83
N VAL A 146 -0.76 5.48 -1.07
CA VAL A 146 0.58 5.36 -0.46
C VAL A 146 1.00 6.67 0.21
N ILE A 147 0.02 7.44 0.68
CA ILE A 147 0.21 8.74 1.35
C ILE A 147 -0.06 8.66 2.84
N GLY A 148 -0.93 7.74 3.27
CA GLY A 148 -1.16 7.45 4.68
C GLY A 148 -0.01 6.64 5.29
N THR A 149 -0.07 6.49 6.61
CA THR A 149 0.85 5.63 7.38
C THR A 149 0.18 4.32 7.76
N ARG A 150 -0.89 4.42 8.56
CA ARG A 150 -1.85 3.39 9.05
C ARG A 150 -2.59 3.99 10.25
N CYS A 151 -3.79 3.50 10.58
CA CYS A 151 -4.32 3.79 11.92
C CYS A 151 -3.47 3.08 12.99
N ASP A 152 -3.19 3.78 14.08
CA ASP A 152 -2.30 3.30 15.13
C ASP A 152 -2.81 3.68 16.53
N PRO A 153 -2.50 2.85 17.55
CA PRO A 153 -2.98 3.07 18.91
C PRO A 153 -2.36 4.31 19.57
N TYR A 154 -1.19 4.76 19.12
CA TYR A 154 -0.48 5.90 19.70
C TYR A 154 -1.14 7.22 19.31
N THR A 155 -1.49 7.38 18.04
CA THR A 155 -2.28 8.52 17.56
C THR A 155 -3.66 8.52 18.21
N ASN A 156 -4.31 7.36 18.36
CA ASN A 156 -5.57 7.27 19.11
C ASN A 156 -5.40 7.77 20.55
N ARG A 157 -4.40 7.24 21.27
CA ARG A 157 -4.10 7.64 22.65
C ARG A 157 -3.79 9.14 22.77
N LEU A 158 -3.06 9.70 21.81
CA LEU A 158 -2.73 11.13 21.76
C LEU A 158 -3.97 12.02 21.58
N LEU A 159 -4.89 11.64 20.69
CA LEU A 159 -6.03 12.47 20.31
C LEU A 159 -7.27 12.26 21.19
N ASN A 160 -7.51 11.02 21.63
CA ASN A 160 -8.74 10.61 22.33
C ASN A 160 -8.51 10.23 23.80
N GLY A 161 -7.26 9.94 24.20
CA GLY A 161 -6.89 9.62 25.57
C GLY A 161 -7.14 8.16 25.99
N ASP A 162 -7.72 7.32 25.14
CA ASP A 162 -8.04 5.92 25.42
C ASP A 162 -7.14 4.92 24.67
N ASP A 163 -7.15 3.67 25.12
CA ASP A 163 -6.35 2.59 24.55
C ASP A 163 -7.21 1.74 23.61
N TYR A 164 -6.97 1.85 22.30
CA TYR A 164 -7.66 1.05 21.29
C TYR A 164 -6.70 0.06 20.63
N HIS A 165 -6.97 -1.25 20.76
CA HIS A 165 -6.03 -2.32 20.39
C HIS A 165 -6.28 -2.97 19.02
N ARG A 166 -7.26 -2.48 18.27
CA ARG A 166 -7.68 -3.03 16.96
C ARG A 166 -7.32 -2.14 15.77
N CYS A 167 -6.50 -1.11 15.99
CA CYS A 167 -5.85 -0.36 14.92
C CYS A 167 -5.03 -1.28 14.01
N CYS A 168 -4.92 -0.90 12.73
CA CYS A 168 -4.14 -1.63 11.72
C CYS A 168 -2.69 -1.85 12.15
N HIS A 169 -2.06 -0.86 12.78
CA HIS A 169 -0.73 -1.05 13.34
C HIS A 169 -0.65 -2.24 14.30
N SER A 170 -1.55 -2.31 15.29
CA SER A 170 -1.60 -3.42 16.25
C SER A 170 -1.95 -4.74 15.59
N ASN A 171 -2.84 -4.73 14.60
CA ASN A 171 -3.25 -5.92 13.83
C ASN A 171 -2.06 -6.50 13.05
N LEU A 172 -1.31 -5.66 12.35
CA LEU A 172 -0.11 -6.03 11.60
C LEU A 172 1.00 -6.53 12.53
N SER A 173 1.25 -5.84 13.65
CA SER A 173 2.26 -6.27 14.65
C SER A 173 1.96 -7.67 15.17
N ARG A 174 0.69 -7.95 15.54
CA ARG A 174 0.28 -9.29 16.01
C ARG A 174 0.35 -10.35 14.91
N ALA A 175 -0.06 -10.02 13.68
CA ALA A 175 -0.01 -10.94 12.55
C ALA A 175 1.43 -11.34 12.21
N LEU A 176 2.36 -10.38 12.17
CA LEU A 176 3.78 -10.64 11.92
C LEU A 176 4.42 -11.42 13.08
N ALA A 177 4.14 -11.04 14.33
CA ALA A 177 4.65 -11.72 15.52
C ALA A 177 4.27 -13.20 15.52
N LYS A 178 3.01 -13.51 15.20
CA LYS A 178 2.50 -14.88 15.09
C LYS A 178 3.18 -15.66 13.98
N GLU A 179 3.32 -15.08 12.79
CA GLU A 179 3.93 -15.74 11.62
C GLU A 179 5.42 -16.02 11.82
N MET A 180 6.14 -15.08 12.43
CA MET A 180 7.58 -15.20 12.66
C MET A 180 7.93 -15.89 13.99
N ASN A 181 6.92 -16.14 14.83
CA ASN A 181 7.08 -16.67 16.18
C ASN A 181 8.08 -15.85 17.02
N ILE A 182 7.91 -14.52 17.00
CA ILE A 182 8.71 -13.54 17.75
C ILE A 182 7.82 -12.70 18.68
N PRO A 183 8.38 -12.03 19.71
CA PRO A 183 7.63 -11.09 20.54
C PRO A 183 6.98 -9.97 19.71
N VAL A 184 5.77 -9.55 20.09
CA VAL A 184 5.05 -8.49 19.36
C VAL A 184 5.80 -7.16 19.35
N GLN A 185 6.52 -6.85 20.42
CA GLN A 185 7.33 -5.64 20.53
C GLN A 185 8.52 -5.65 19.55
N GLU A 186 9.03 -6.83 19.19
CA GLU A 186 10.06 -6.96 18.17
C GLU A 186 9.45 -6.82 16.77
N ALA A 187 8.34 -7.53 16.52
CA ALA A 187 7.60 -7.47 15.26
C ALA A 187 7.13 -6.04 14.92
N GLU A 188 6.73 -5.27 15.93
CA GLU A 188 6.23 -3.91 15.79
C GLU A 188 7.19 -2.98 15.03
N PHE A 189 8.50 -3.10 15.28
CA PHE A 189 9.52 -2.29 14.60
C PHE A 189 9.71 -2.66 13.12
N HIS A 190 9.20 -3.80 12.69
CA HIS A 190 9.18 -4.21 11.28
C HIS A 190 7.92 -3.77 10.55
N VAL A 191 6.84 -3.42 11.27
CA VAL A 191 5.64 -2.81 10.69
C VAL A 191 5.98 -1.42 10.15
N HIS A 192 5.48 -1.11 8.97
CA HIS A 192 5.85 0.08 8.20
C HIS A 192 4.62 0.72 7.57
N ASP A 193 4.83 1.89 6.95
CA ASP A 193 3.76 2.60 6.26
C ASP A 193 3.17 1.73 5.14
N VAL A 194 1.85 1.73 5.08
CA VAL A 194 1.08 0.72 4.35
C VAL A 194 0.81 1.13 2.90
N LEU A 195 0.38 0.16 2.11
CA LEU A 195 -0.52 0.43 0.99
C LEU A 195 -1.95 0.34 1.55
N ASN A 196 -2.72 1.42 1.44
CA ASN A 196 -4.13 1.47 1.85
C ASN A 196 -5.03 0.94 0.73
N VAL A 197 -5.14 -0.39 0.63
CA VAL A 197 -5.93 -1.08 -0.40
C VAL A 197 -7.41 -0.71 -0.27
N PHE A 198 -8.03 -0.31 -1.38
CA PHE A 198 -9.42 0.14 -1.50
C PHE A 198 -9.77 1.47 -0.83
N MET A 199 -8.92 2.01 0.04
CA MET A 199 -9.19 3.28 0.72
C MET A 199 -9.21 4.42 -0.29
N CYS A 200 -10.20 5.33 -0.16
CA CYS A 200 -10.35 6.49 -1.04
C CYS A 200 -9.95 7.77 -0.31
N THR A 201 -8.85 8.39 -0.74
CA THR A 201 -8.19 9.45 0.05
C THR A 201 -7.55 10.51 -0.84
N GLY A 202 -7.12 11.62 -0.25
CA GLY A 202 -6.42 12.69 -0.95
C GLY A 202 -5.94 13.80 -0.02
N PHE A 203 -5.57 14.93 -0.60
CA PHE A 203 -5.28 16.16 0.14
C PHE A 203 -6.28 17.25 -0.25
N THR A 204 -6.86 17.92 0.75
CA THR A 204 -7.82 19.00 0.51
C THR A 204 -7.16 20.12 -0.31
N ARG A 205 -7.91 20.76 -1.21
CA ARG A 205 -7.35 21.78 -2.10
C ARG A 205 -7.07 23.12 -1.40
N ASP A 206 -7.81 23.41 -0.34
CA ASP A 206 -7.77 24.67 0.39
C ASP A 206 -6.72 24.68 1.51
N THR A 207 -6.60 23.57 2.23
CA THR A 207 -5.77 23.43 3.43
C THR A 207 -4.70 22.36 3.31
N HIS A 208 -4.69 21.59 2.22
CA HIS A 208 -3.73 20.51 1.95
C HIS A 208 -3.66 19.44 3.06
N GLN A 209 -4.79 19.22 3.75
CA GLN A 209 -4.92 18.23 4.80
C GLN A 209 -5.28 16.87 4.21
N TYR A 210 -4.74 15.80 4.79
CA TYR A 210 -5.10 14.42 4.42
C TYR A 210 -6.58 14.18 4.74
N PHE A 211 -7.33 13.64 3.79
CA PHE A 211 -8.73 13.28 3.98
C PHE A 211 -9.00 11.85 3.50
N MET A 212 -10.10 11.29 3.99
CA MET A 212 -10.67 10.03 3.52
C MET A 212 -12.16 10.23 3.19
N LYS A 213 -12.70 9.35 2.36
CA LYS A 213 -14.13 9.25 2.05
C LYS A 213 -14.52 7.79 1.82
N ALA A 214 -15.83 7.53 1.81
CA ALA A 214 -16.37 6.19 1.63
C ALA A 214 -15.81 5.52 0.38
N SER A 215 -15.22 4.34 0.56
CA SER A 215 -14.61 3.57 -0.51
C SER A 215 -15.64 3.17 -1.60
N PRO A 216 -15.25 3.23 -2.89
CA PRO A 216 -16.10 2.73 -3.96
C PRO A 216 -16.14 1.18 -4.03
N VAL A 217 -15.31 0.48 -3.25
CA VAL A 217 -15.19 -0.98 -3.30
C VAL A 217 -16.49 -1.70 -2.98
N ARG A 218 -16.77 -2.77 -3.72
CA ARG A 218 -17.92 -3.66 -3.51
C ARG A 218 -17.48 -5.12 -3.47
N PRO A 219 -18.27 -6.02 -2.85
CA PRO A 219 -18.06 -7.45 -2.96
C PRO A 219 -17.77 -7.91 -4.40
N GLY A 220 -16.66 -8.61 -4.59
CA GLY A 220 -16.15 -9.05 -5.89
C GLY A 220 -15.04 -8.17 -6.47
N ASP A 221 -14.88 -6.94 -6.00
CA ASP A 221 -13.72 -6.11 -6.37
C ASP A 221 -12.43 -6.69 -5.81
N PHE A 222 -11.34 -6.55 -6.58
CA PHE A 222 -10.02 -7.01 -6.17
C PHE A 222 -8.89 -6.17 -6.75
N LEU A 223 -7.79 -6.16 -6.00
CA LEU A 223 -6.48 -5.70 -6.44
C LEU A 223 -5.55 -6.91 -6.54
N GLU A 224 -4.92 -7.11 -7.71
CA GLU A 224 -4.05 -8.24 -8.01
C GLU A 224 -2.62 -7.78 -8.22
N PHE A 225 -1.70 -8.58 -7.70
CA PHE A 225 -0.28 -8.31 -7.74
C PHE A 225 0.48 -9.53 -8.24
N PHE A 226 1.57 -9.29 -8.96
CA PHE A 226 2.61 -10.26 -9.23
C PHE A 226 3.76 -10.08 -8.24
N ALA A 227 4.22 -11.17 -7.62
CA ALA A 227 5.33 -11.17 -6.67
C ALA A 227 6.68 -11.22 -7.40
N GLU A 228 7.42 -10.11 -7.34
CA GLU A 228 8.72 -9.96 -7.98
C GLU A 228 9.86 -10.65 -7.21
N ILE A 229 9.65 -10.88 -5.92
CA ILE A 229 10.52 -11.62 -5.02
C ILE A 229 9.67 -12.57 -4.17
N ASP A 230 10.29 -13.40 -3.34
CA ASP A 230 9.55 -14.15 -2.33
C ASP A 230 9.05 -13.16 -1.26
N LEU A 231 7.73 -13.13 -1.06
CA LEU A 231 7.08 -12.18 -0.16
C LEU A 231 6.53 -12.87 1.08
N LEU A 232 6.74 -12.22 2.22
CA LEU A 232 5.86 -12.33 3.37
C LEU A 232 4.95 -11.10 3.33
N GLY A 233 3.64 -11.29 3.21
CA GLY A 233 2.64 -10.24 3.32
C GLY A 233 1.89 -10.33 4.64
N ALA A 234 1.45 -9.18 5.15
CA ALA A 234 0.41 -9.11 6.16
C ALA A 234 -0.61 -8.05 5.77
N LEU A 235 -1.89 -8.37 5.94
CA LEU A 235 -3.01 -7.49 5.64
C LEU A 235 -3.86 -7.32 6.91
N SER A 236 -4.22 -6.08 7.22
CA SER A 236 -5.18 -5.77 8.28
C SER A 236 -6.49 -5.29 7.66
N ALA A 237 -7.62 -5.89 8.04
CA ALA A 237 -8.95 -5.35 7.72
C ALA A 237 -9.25 -4.18 8.66
N CYS A 238 -9.18 -2.95 8.13
CA CYS A 238 -9.20 -1.72 8.92
C CYS A 238 -10.47 -1.56 9.76
N PRO A 239 -10.37 -1.14 11.05
CA PRO A 239 -11.53 -0.86 11.88
C PRO A 239 -12.36 0.36 11.41
N GLY A 240 -11.86 1.13 10.45
CA GLY A 240 -12.64 2.18 9.77
C GLY A 240 -13.61 1.66 8.70
N GLY A 241 -13.70 0.34 8.46
CA GLY A 241 -14.60 -0.24 7.47
C GLY A 241 -14.32 0.26 6.05
N ASP A 242 -15.26 0.98 5.45
CA ASP A 242 -15.12 1.63 4.14
C ASP A 242 -14.50 3.04 4.23
N CYS A 243 -14.17 3.52 5.44
CA CYS A 243 -13.67 4.86 5.75
C CYS A 243 -14.63 6.01 5.40
N GLY A 244 -15.94 5.75 5.37
CA GLY A 244 -16.97 6.74 5.07
C GLY A 244 -17.37 7.66 6.24
N SER A 245 -17.03 7.31 7.48
CA SER A 245 -17.43 8.06 8.68
C SER A 245 -16.25 8.35 9.62
N GLU A 246 -15.67 7.30 10.21
CA GLU A 246 -14.64 7.39 11.25
C GLU A 246 -13.46 6.46 10.94
N HIS A 247 -12.27 6.83 11.42
CA HIS A 247 -11.01 6.17 11.02
C HIS A 247 -10.66 4.95 11.92
N SER A 248 -11.09 4.93 13.19
CA SER A 248 -10.85 3.86 14.16
C SER A 248 -12.06 3.71 15.08
N SER A 249 -12.98 2.79 14.76
CA SER A 249 -14.26 2.71 15.47
C SER A 249 -14.80 1.27 15.55
N ASP A 250 -15.37 0.91 16.69
CA ASP A 250 -16.08 -0.36 16.84
C ASP A 250 -17.53 -0.29 16.34
N THR A 251 -18.01 0.90 15.99
CA THR A 251 -19.41 1.11 15.54
C THR A 251 -19.57 1.05 14.02
N VAL A 252 -18.48 1.18 13.26
CA VAL A 252 -18.50 1.13 11.80
C VAL A 252 -18.66 -0.33 11.34
N PRO A 253 -19.56 -0.62 10.37
CA PRO A 253 -19.62 -1.95 9.75
C PRO A 253 -18.26 -2.31 9.15
N CYS A 254 -17.68 -3.41 9.64
CA CYS A 254 -16.42 -3.94 9.15
C CYS A 254 -16.65 -5.36 8.65
N TYR A 255 -15.93 -5.72 7.59
CA TYR A 255 -16.09 -6.98 6.88
C TYR A 255 -14.73 -7.68 6.74
N PRO A 256 -14.70 -9.00 6.52
CA PRO A 256 -13.47 -9.68 6.22
C PRO A 256 -12.92 -9.29 4.83
N LEU A 257 -11.60 -9.47 4.66
CA LEU A 257 -10.92 -9.45 3.36
C LEU A 257 -10.40 -10.85 3.04
N LEU A 258 -10.49 -11.26 1.78
CA LEU A 258 -9.92 -12.52 1.30
C LEU A 258 -8.60 -12.24 0.60
N VAL A 259 -7.56 -13.01 0.94
CA VAL A 259 -6.31 -13.05 0.17
C VAL A 259 -6.20 -14.39 -0.52
N GLU A 260 -5.98 -14.38 -1.83
CA GLU A 260 -5.79 -15.59 -2.63
C GLU A 260 -4.38 -15.63 -3.23
N ILE A 261 -3.74 -16.79 -3.24
CA ILE A 261 -2.44 -17.01 -3.89
C ILE A 261 -2.62 -17.87 -5.12
N TRP A 262 -2.02 -17.43 -6.24
CA TRP A 262 -2.17 -18.05 -7.55
C TRP A 262 -0.80 -18.36 -8.15
N ARG A 263 -0.66 -19.58 -8.69
CA ARG A 263 0.56 -20.05 -9.35
C ARG A 263 0.33 -20.10 -10.87
N PRO A 264 1.08 -19.34 -11.68
CA PRO A 264 1.05 -19.46 -13.14
C PRO A 264 1.80 -20.73 -13.61
N GLU A 265 1.54 -21.16 -14.84
CA GLU A 265 2.40 -22.15 -15.51
C GLU A 265 3.82 -21.58 -15.68
N PRO A 266 4.88 -22.26 -15.22
CA PRO A 266 6.25 -21.74 -15.22
C PRO A 266 6.73 -21.26 -16.61
N GLU A 267 6.28 -21.92 -17.67
CA GLU A 267 6.65 -21.65 -19.06
C GLU A 267 6.25 -20.24 -19.50
N THR A 268 5.17 -19.69 -18.93
CA THR A 268 4.70 -18.32 -19.24
C THR A 268 5.64 -17.22 -18.74
N LEU A 269 6.51 -17.55 -17.77
CA LEU A 269 7.53 -16.65 -17.23
C LEU A 269 8.95 -17.01 -17.70
N ALA A 270 9.09 -17.95 -18.64
CA ALA A 270 10.38 -18.40 -19.12
C ALA A 270 11.18 -17.23 -19.71
N GLY A 271 12.43 -17.08 -19.26
CA GLY A 271 13.33 -16.01 -19.71
C GLY A 271 13.09 -14.63 -19.07
N ARG A 272 12.06 -14.48 -18.22
CA ARG A 272 11.85 -13.23 -17.47
C ARG A 272 12.96 -13.05 -16.43
N ALA A 273 13.61 -11.88 -16.47
CA ALA A 273 14.53 -11.47 -15.40
C ALA A 273 13.74 -10.99 -14.17
N PHE A 274 14.17 -11.42 -12.99
CA PHE A 274 13.65 -10.92 -11.72
C PHE A 274 14.56 -9.79 -11.20
N PRO A 275 14.02 -8.85 -10.41
CA PRO A 275 14.80 -7.71 -9.98
C PRO A 275 15.85 -8.08 -8.93
N GLU A 276 17.08 -7.67 -9.19
CA GLU A 276 18.17 -7.70 -8.22
C GLU A 276 18.09 -6.52 -7.26
N ARG A 277 18.78 -6.64 -6.11
CA ARG A 277 18.95 -5.52 -5.17
C ARG A 277 19.70 -4.37 -5.86
N ASN A 278 19.43 -3.14 -5.41
CA ASN A 278 20.04 -1.95 -5.98
C ASN A 278 21.58 -2.04 -5.92
N ALA A 279 22.22 -1.77 -7.06
CA ALA A 279 23.66 -1.94 -7.24
C ALA A 279 24.49 -0.72 -6.81
N TYR A 280 23.87 0.32 -6.22
CA TYR A 280 24.63 1.45 -5.67
C TYR A 280 25.69 0.91 -4.69
N PRO A 281 26.99 1.29 -4.84
CA PRO A 281 28.09 0.60 -4.15
C PRO A 281 28.11 0.82 -2.64
N ARG A 282 27.25 1.71 -2.10
CA ARG A 282 27.17 2.04 -0.68
C ARG A 282 28.48 2.56 -0.08
N THR A 283 29.42 2.98 -0.90
CA THR A 283 30.65 3.66 -0.46
C THR A 283 30.33 5.06 0.06
N HIS A 284 29.25 5.68 -0.43
CA HIS A 284 28.87 7.05 -0.07
C HIS A 284 30.01 8.06 -0.28
N GLY A 285 30.90 7.77 -1.24
CA GLY A 285 32.07 8.60 -1.56
C GLY A 285 33.27 8.41 -0.62
N LEU A 286 33.26 7.37 0.22
CA LEU A 286 34.37 6.97 1.10
C LEU A 286 35.09 5.73 0.58
#